data_AF-A0A7K1XZK6-F1
#
_entry.id   AF-A0A7K1XZK6-F1
#
_cell.length_a   1.000
_cell.length_b   1.000
_cell.length_c   1.000
_cell.angle_alpha   90.00
_cell.angle_beta   90.00
_cell.angle_gamma   90.00
#
_symmetry.space_group_name_H-M   'P 1'
#
loop_
_entity.id
_entity.type
_entity.pdbx_description
1 polymer ?
#
loop_
_entity_poly.entity_id
_entity_poly.type
_entity_poly.pdbx_seq_one_letter_code
_entity_poly.pdbx_strand_id
1 'polypeptide(L)'
;MKKITLGLLFFIVSTAYSQSVPGNAELLSMSVTLKVQDIASAVSLTDAKKVALSAFFQKEEKAIAAAASSNMNAGQTVALTKQLQAEFRSILTAEELKIYSHKKKGSIYALPDTIKPATIQTP
;
A
#
# COMPACT_ATOMS: atom_id res chain seq x y z
N MET A 1 -50.48 2.17 -16.34
CA MET A 1 -49.87 1.45 -15.19
C MET A 1 -48.36 1.61 -15.26
N LYS A 2 -47.77 2.11 -14.16
CA LYS A 2 -46.38 2.58 -14.05
C LYS A 2 -45.38 1.42 -14.17
N LYS A 3 -44.34 1.57 -14.99
CA LYS A 3 -43.11 0.78 -14.89
C LYS A 3 -42.04 1.66 -14.22
N ILE A 4 -41.66 1.25 -13.02
CA ILE A 4 -40.55 1.79 -12.22
C ILE A 4 -39.39 0.82 -12.42
N THR A 5 -38.27 1.27 -12.99
CA THR A 5 -36.94 0.65 -12.78
C THR A 5 -35.91 1.65 -13.31
N LEU A 6 -35.30 2.50 -12.47
CA LEU A 6 -34.24 2.26 -11.48
C LEU A 6 -33.05 3.06 -12.01
N GLY A 7 -32.89 4.26 -11.45
CA GLY A 7 -31.84 5.20 -11.81
C GLY A 7 -30.47 4.57 -11.58
N LEU A 8 -29.68 4.52 -12.65
CA LEU A 8 -28.27 4.18 -12.62
C LEU A 8 -27.54 5.35 -11.96
N LEU A 9 -27.42 5.31 -10.63
CA LEU A 9 -26.55 6.19 -9.86
C LEU A 9 -25.10 5.81 -10.17
N PHE A 10 -24.52 6.48 -11.17
CA PHE A 10 -23.07 6.53 -11.34
C PHE A 10 -22.48 7.33 -10.17
N PHE A 11 -22.15 6.63 -9.08
CA PHE A 11 -21.17 7.10 -8.11
C PHE A 11 -19.79 7.07 -8.79
N ILE A 12 -19.48 8.13 -9.53
CA ILE A 12 -18.09 8.43 -9.85
C ILE A 12 -17.46 8.85 -8.53
N VAL A 13 -16.71 7.94 -7.91
CA VAL A 13 -15.75 8.29 -6.88
C VAL A 13 -14.80 9.29 -7.53
N SER A 14 -14.99 10.57 -7.21
CA SER A 14 -14.00 11.59 -7.49
C SER A 14 -12.74 11.19 -6.75
N THR A 15 -11.81 10.54 -7.43
CA THR A 15 -10.41 10.56 -7.03
C THR A 15 -10.02 12.03 -7.05
N ALA A 16 -9.96 12.65 -5.88
CA ALA A 16 -9.30 13.92 -5.71
C ALA A 16 -7.84 13.69 -6.09
N TYR A 17 -7.55 13.88 -7.38
CA TYR A 17 -6.22 14.23 -7.82
C TYR A 17 -5.91 15.52 -7.06
N SER A 18 -5.10 15.43 -6.01
CA SER A 18 -4.44 16.62 -5.50
C SER A 18 -3.66 17.19 -6.67
N GLN A 19 -4.22 18.24 -7.29
CA GLN A 19 -3.52 19.12 -8.20
C GLN A 19 -2.36 19.68 -7.40
N SER A 20 -1.18 19.07 -7.56
CA SER A 20 0.07 19.64 -7.09
C SER A 20 0.21 20.99 -7.78
N VAL A 21 0.14 22.07 -7.00
CA VAL A 21 0.41 23.43 -7.48
C VAL A 21 1.80 23.42 -8.12
N PRO A 22 1.96 23.82 -9.40
CA PRO A 22 3.27 23.85 -10.03
C PRO A 22 4.10 24.93 -9.35
N GLY A 23 5.13 24.53 -8.61
CA GLY A 23 6.01 25.43 -7.87
C GLY A 23 6.35 25.00 -6.44
N ASN A 24 5.65 24.00 -5.90
CA ASN A 24 6.02 23.38 -4.62
C ASN A 24 6.23 21.89 -4.88
N ALA A 25 7.44 21.50 -5.27
CA ALA A 25 7.84 20.10 -5.16
C ALA A 25 7.80 19.78 -3.66
N GLU A 26 6.73 19.14 -3.20
CA GLU A 26 6.60 18.68 -1.82
C GLU A 26 7.81 17.76 -1.58
N LEU A 27 8.81 18.28 -0.88
CA LEU A 27 10.02 17.52 -0.59
C LEU A 27 9.58 16.27 0.15
N LEU A 28 9.91 15.11 -0.41
CA LEU A 28 9.61 13.83 0.23
C LEU A 28 10.28 13.80 1.60
N SER A 29 9.57 13.28 2.61
CA SER A 29 10.18 13.06 3.91
C SER A 29 11.33 12.06 3.76
N MET A 30 12.34 12.18 4.63
CA MET A 30 13.47 11.23 4.63
C MET A 30 12.98 9.78 4.77
N SER A 31 11.93 9.55 5.57
CA SER A 31 11.31 8.23 5.74
C SER A 31 10.72 7.71 4.42
N VAL A 32 9.98 8.53 3.67
CA VAL A 32 9.49 8.17 2.33
C VAL A 32 10.64 7.81 1.41
N THR A 33 11.68 8.66 1.34
CA THR A 33 12.85 8.42 0.47
C THR A 33 13.55 7.10 0.81
N LEU A 34 13.77 6.83 2.11
CA LEU A 34 14.40 5.59 2.57
C LEU A 34 13.55 4.36 2.27
N LYS A 35 12.23 4.43 2.43
CA LYS A 35 11.33 3.32 2.10
C LYS A 35 11.36 3.01 0.60
N VAL A 36 11.29 4.02 -0.27
CA VAL A 36 11.39 3.80 -1.72
C VAL A 36 12.74 3.20 -2.09
N GLN A 37 13.84 3.69 -1.49
CA GLN A 37 15.17 3.15 -1.71
C GLN A 37 15.30 1.70 -1.21
N ASP A 38 14.68 1.36 -0.08
CA ASP A 38 14.66 -0.01 0.43
C ASP A 38 14.03 -0.97 -0.59
N ILE A 39 12.87 -0.62 -1.17
CA ILE A 39 12.22 -1.41 -2.21
C ILE A 39 13.14 -1.49 -3.46
N ALA A 40 13.65 -0.35 -3.91
CA ALA A 40 14.52 -0.26 -5.10
C ALA A 40 15.85 -1.03 -4.95
N SER A 41 16.33 -1.23 -3.72
CA SER A 41 17.52 -2.04 -3.44
C SER A 41 17.27 -3.54 -3.67
N ALA A 42 16.01 -3.97 -3.59
CA ALA A 42 15.64 -5.38 -3.73
C ALA A 42 15.17 -5.72 -5.15
N VAL A 43 14.41 -4.81 -5.78
CA VAL A 43 13.79 -5.00 -7.10
C VAL A 43 14.09 -3.83 -8.03
N SER A 44 14.26 -4.13 -9.33
CA SER A 44 14.37 -3.08 -10.35
C SER A 44 13.00 -2.42 -10.54
N LEU A 45 12.93 -1.10 -10.35
CA LEU A 45 11.69 -0.33 -10.44
C LEU A 45 11.77 0.65 -11.60
N THR A 46 10.68 0.72 -12.37
CA THR A 46 10.46 1.84 -13.30
C THR A 46 10.25 3.13 -12.53
N ASP A 47 10.52 4.27 -13.16
CA ASP A 47 10.34 5.57 -12.50
C ASP A 47 8.86 5.83 -12.14
N ALA A 48 7.92 5.35 -12.95
CA ALA A 48 6.50 5.37 -12.62
C ALA A 48 6.19 4.63 -11.31
N LYS A 49 6.82 3.47 -11.05
CA LYS A 49 6.65 2.74 -9.79
C LYS A 49 7.30 3.44 -8.61
N LYS A 50 8.47 4.08 -8.80
CA LYS A 50 9.09 4.90 -7.75
C LYS A 50 8.17 6.06 -7.36
N VAL A 51 7.55 6.73 -8.31
CA VAL A 51 6.56 7.79 -8.06
C VAL A 51 5.33 7.24 -7.32
N ALA A 52 4.79 6.10 -7.75
CA ALA A 52 3.65 5.46 -7.09
C ALA A 52 3.97 5.04 -5.64
N LEU A 53 5.18 4.50 -5.40
CA LEU A 53 5.64 4.16 -4.06
C LEU A 53 5.84 5.41 -3.19
N SER A 54 6.44 6.48 -3.72
CA SER A 54 6.56 7.75 -2.98
C SER A 54 5.19 8.28 -2.56
N ALA A 55 4.23 8.32 -3.48
CA ALA A 55 2.87 8.76 -3.19
C ALA A 55 2.18 7.86 -2.14
N PHE A 56 2.36 6.54 -2.25
CA PHE A 56 1.86 5.58 -1.27
C PHE A 56 2.46 5.82 0.12
N PHE A 57 3.77 5.97 0.25
CA PHE A 57 4.42 6.16 1.55
C PHE A 57 4.10 7.53 2.17
N GLN A 58 3.91 8.58 1.36
CA GLN A 58 3.38 9.85 1.86
C GLN A 58 1.95 9.70 2.41
N LYS A 59 1.09 8.96 1.69
CA LYS A 59 -0.27 8.63 2.15
C LYS A 59 -0.24 7.83 3.44
N GLU A 60 0.64 6.83 3.52
CA GLU A 60 0.81 6.01 4.71
C GLU A 60 1.25 6.87 5.92
N GLU A 61 2.24 7.74 5.76
CA GLU A 61 2.69 8.62 6.85
C GLU A 61 1.55 9.48 7.37
N LYS A 62 0.75 10.06 6.48
CA LYS A 62 -0.45 10.83 6.84
C LYS A 62 -1.49 9.97 7.56
N ALA A 63 -1.73 8.74 7.09
CA ALA A 63 -2.69 7.83 7.68
C ALA A 63 -2.26 7.35 9.08
N ILE A 64 -0.98 7.03 9.27
CA ILE A 64 -0.42 6.62 10.56
C ILE A 64 -0.43 7.80 11.55
N ALA A 65 -0.05 9.00 11.09
CA ALA A 65 -0.12 10.20 11.93
C ALA A 65 -1.57 10.50 12.39
N ALA A 66 -2.54 10.39 11.49
CA ALA A 66 -3.96 10.54 11.80
C ALA A 66 -4.47 9.45 12.75
N ALA A 67 -4.01 8.20 12.58
CA ALA A 67 -4.37 7.11 13.48
C ALA A 67 -3.85 7.33 14.90
N ALA A 68 -2.61 7.82 15.03
CA ALA A 68 -1.99 8.15 16.30
C ALA A 68 -2.72 9.29 17.02
N SER A 69 -3.17 10.32 16.30
CA SER A 69 -3.91 11.44 16.89
C SER A 69 -5.36 11.10 17.26
N SER A 70 -5.94 10.07 16.63
CA SER A 70 -7.37 9.71 16.78
C SER A 70 -7.63 8.65 17.86
N ASN A 71 -6.61 8.21 18.63
CA ASN A 71 -6.72 7.13 19.62
C ASN A 71 -7.41 5.87 19.07
N MET A 72 -7.05 5.47 17.85
CA MET A 72 -7.62 4.27 17.22
C MET A 72 -7.40 3.03 18.09
N ASN A 73 -8.43 2.20 18.23
CA ASN A 73 -8.30 0.93 18.94
C ASN A 73 -7.52 -0.11 18.11
N ALA A 74 -7.05 -1.17 18.76
CA ALA A 74 -6.22 -2.19 18.12
C ALA A 74 -6.86 -2.81 16.86
N GLY A 75 -8.18 -3.03 16.86
CA GLY A 75 -8.90 -3.58 15.70
C GLY A 75 -8.87 -2.64 14.51
N GLN A 76 -9.06 -1.33 14.75
CA GLN A 76 -8.99 -0.30 13.71
C GLN A 76 -7.56 -0.15 13.17
N THR A 77 -6.54 -0.22 14.03
CA THR A 77 -5.14 -0.20 13.62
C THR A 77 -4.80 -1.39 12.72
N VAL A 78 -5.23 -2.60 13.10
CA VAL A 78 -5.03 -3.80 12.28
C VAL A 78 -5.72 -3.68 10.91
N ALA A 79 -6.95 -3.14 10.87
CA ALA A 79 -7.66 -2.91 9.62
C ALA A 79 -6.92 -1.91 8.71
N LEU A 80 -6.42 -0.81 9.28
CA LEU A 80 -5.62 0.18 8.56
C LEU A 80 -4.33 -0.44 8.01
N THR A 81 -3.59 -1.19 8.81
CA THR A 81 -2.37 -1.88 8.36
C THR A 81 -2.67 -2.85 7.21
N LYS A 82 -3.73 -3.66 7.31
CA LYS A 82 -4.13 -4.59 6.24
C LYS A 82 -4.48 -3.85 4.95
N GLN A 83 -5.18 -2.72 5.05
CA GLN A 83 -5.53 -1.89 3.90
C GLN A 83 -4.27 -1.32 3.23
N LEU A 84 -3.35 -0.75 4.00
CA LEU A 84 -2.09 -0.20 3.49
C LEU A 84 -1.22 -1.28 2.84
N GLN A 85 -1.14 -2.48 3.44
CA GLN A 85 -0.44 -3.62 2.84
C GLN A 85 -1.06 -4.06 1.51
N ALA A 86 -2.39 -4.12 1.41
CA ALA A 86 -3.06 -4.48 0.17
C ALA A 86 -2.79 -3.47 -0.94
N GLU A 87 -2.83 -2.17 -0.61
CA GLU A 87 -2.52 -1.09 -1.54
C GLU A 87 -1.07 -1.14 -2.02
N PHE A 88 -0.10 -1.28 -1.11
CA PHE A 88 1.31 -1.48 -1.48
C PHE A 88 1.50 -2.64 -2.47
N ARG A 89 0.88 -3.79 -2.18
CA ARG A 89 1.03 -5.01 -2.99
C ARG A 89 0.43 -4.85 -4.39
N SER A 90 -0.44 -3.87 -4.61
CA SER A 90 -1.00 -3.56 -5.93
C SER A 90 -0.06 -2.72 -6.81
N ILE A 91 0.95 -2.07 -6.23
CA ILE A 91 1.92 -1.24 -6.96
C ILE A 91 3.00 -2.10 -7.65
N LEU A 92 3.39 -3.20 -7.00
CA LEU A 92 4.37 -4.15 -7.52
C LEU A 92 3.67 -5.26 -8.31
N THR A 93 4.38 -5.84 -9.28
CA THR A 93 3.91 -7.09 -9.88
C THR A 93 4.03 -8.23 -8.86
N ALA A 94 3.32 -9.32 -9.09
CA ALA A 94 3.44 -10.52 -8.26
C ALA A 94 4.89 -11.04 -8.16
N GLU A 95 5.64 -10.94 -9.26
CA GLU A 95 7.03 -11.39 -9.31
C GLU A 95 7.98 -10.45 -8.56
N GLU A 96 7.84 -9.13 -8.73
CA GLU A 96 8.60 -8.14 -7.96
C GLU A 96 8.31 -8.29 -6.46
N LEU A 97 7.04 -8.44 -6.08
CA LEU A 97 6.65 -8.62 -4.70
C LEU A 97 7.25 -9.90 -4.11
N LYS A 98 7.32 -10.99 -4.87
CA LYS A 98 7.97 -12.24 -4.46
C LYS A 98 9.47 -12.05 -4.25
N ILE A 99 10.16 -11.37 -5.18
CA ILE A 99 11.59 -11.09 -5.08
C ILE A 99 11.87 -10.18 -3.86
N TYR A 100 11.09 -9.12 -3.70
CA TYR A 100 11.18 -8.22 -2.55
C TYR A 100 11.02 -9.00 -1.25
N SER A 101 9.96 -9.81 -1.12
CA SER A 101 9.68 -10.59 0.08
C SER A 101 10.79 -11.59 0.41
N HIS A 102 11.39 -12.20 -0.61
CA HIS A 102 12.52 -13.11 -0.44
C HIS A 102 13.78 -12.38 0.08
N LYS A 103 14.07 -11.18 -0.45
CA LYS A 103 15.25 -10.38 -0.06
C LYS A 103 15.08 -9.62 1.25
N LYS A 104 13.85 -9.26 1.61
CA LYS A 104 13.49 -8.43 2.77
C LYS A 104 12.54 -9.19 3.70
N LYS A 105 12.92 -10.43 4.06
CA LYS A 105 12.14 -11.26 4.99
C LYS A 105 11.88 -10.52 6.29
N GLY A 106 10.65 -10.58 6.79
CA GLY A 106 10.23 -9.86 7.99
C GLY A 106 9.86 -8.39 7.79
N SER A 107 10.02 -7.83 6.57
CA SER A 107 9.44 -6.52 6.25
C SER A 107 7.92 -6.54 6.40
N ILE A 108 7.35 -5.44 6.91
CA ILE A 108 5.90 -5.27 7.06
C ILE A 108 5.14 -5.36 5.72
N TYR A 109 5.83 -5.18 4.59
CA TYR A 109 5.24 -5.28 3.25
C TYR A 109 5.55 -6.60 2.55
N ALA A 110 6.43 -7.42 3.10
CA ALA A 110 6.70 -8.74 2.55
C ALA A 110 5.43 -9.60 2.57
N LEU A 111 5.36 -10.55 1.64
CA LEU A 111 4.39 -11.63 1.71
C LEU A 111 4.64 -12.41 3.01
N PRO A 112 3.57 -12.83 3.72
CA PRO A 112 3.74 -13.71 4.87
C PRO A 112 4.47 -14.98 4.42
N ASP A 113 5.42 -15.46 5.22
CA ASP A 113 6.00 -16.77 4.99
C ASP A 113 4.85 -17.78 5.04
N THR A 114 4.47 -18.29 3.89
CA THR A 114 3.56 -19.42 3.81
C THR A 114 4.33 -20.61 4.34
N ILE A 115 4.25 -20.82 5.65
CA ILE A 115 4.65 -22.08 6.26
C ILE A 115 3.80 -23.14 5.59
N LYS A 116 4.40 -23.89 4.66
CA LYS A 116 3.81 -25.10 4.11
C LYS A 116 3.46 -25.96 5.32
N PRO A 117 2.21 -26.41 5.52
CA PRO A 117 1.88 -27.26 6.65
C PRO A 117 2.85 -28.43 6.62
N ALA A 118 3.60 -28.60 7.72
CA ALA A 118 4.52 -29.70 7.85
C ALA A 118 3.73 -30.99 7.59
N THR A 119 4.05 -31.67 6.48
CA THR A 119 3.57 -33.02 6.26
C THR A 119 4.17 -33.84 7.39
N ILE A 120 3.38 -34.10 8.43
CA ILE A 120 3.75 -35.02 9.50
C ILE A 120 3.85 -36.38 8.80
N GLN A 121 5.07 -36.79 8.44
CA GLN A 121 5.35 -38.17 8.13
C GLN A 121 5.30 -38.91 9.47
N THR A 122 4.15 -39.49 9.78
CA THR A 122 4.07 -40.51 10.83
C THR A 122 4.81 -41.77 10.36
N PRO A 123 5.60 -42.41 11.23
CA PRO A 123 6.37 -43.61 10.92
C PRO A 123 5.49 -44.82 10.59
#